data_AF-D3D3L5-F1
#
_entry.id   AF-D3D3L5-F1
#
_cell.length_a   1.000
_cell.length_b   1.000
_cell.length_c   1.000
_cell.angle_alpha   90.00
_cell.angle_beta   90.00
_cell.angle_gamma   90.00
#
_symmetry.space_group_name_H-M   'P 1'
#
loop_
_entity.id
_entity.type
_entity.pdbx_description
1 polymer ?
#
loop_
_entity_poly.entity_id
_entity_poly.type
_entity_poly.pdbx_seq_one_letter_code
_entity_poly.pdbx_strand_id
1 'polypeptide(L)'
;MLPEVPTAAHSSLPLGLLYVGIASTSLRQRIVSRHLAANTGSSTLRFTLASHLLIEGGLTPYRKGKKTLLPRDQLDWLLRWQVSHLHVSWVARHDPAEVEAAVIAAMEPPLNGTDNKHHPYREQLRGLRAAFRLNAEDGPAPGQ
;
A
#
# COMPACT_ATOMS: atom_id res chain seq x y z
N MET A 1 -1.37 -13.70 4.26
CA MET A 1 -1.69 -13.26 2.89
C MET A 1 -2.91 -12.35 2.95
N LEU A 2 -3.03 -11.33 2.09
CA LEU A 2 -4.29 -10.61 1.92
C LEU A 2 -5.27 -11.54 1.21
N PRO A 3 -6.28 -12.10 1.89
CA PRO A 3 -7.22 -13.00 1.25
C PRO A 3 -7.96 -12.24 0.14
N GLU A 4 -8.34 -12.92 -0.94
CA GLU A 4 -9.23 -12.38 -1.99
C GLU A 4 -8.65 -11.26 -2.87
N VAL A 5 -7.36 -10.93 -2.76
CA VAL A 5 -6.72 -9.99 -3.69
C VAL A 5 -6.24 -10.76 -4.93
N PRO A 6 -6.80 -10.53 -6.13
CA PRO A 6 -6.41 -11.25 -7.33
C PRO A 6 -5.07 -10.69 -7.82
N THR A 7 -4.02 -11.50 -7.74
CA THR A 7 -2.67 -11.14 -8.15
C THR A 7 -2.21 -11.98 -9.33
N ALA A 8 -1.48 -11.36 -10.26
CA ALA A 8 -0.69 -12.12 -11.23
C ALA A 8 0.35 -12.97 -10.48
N ALA A 9 0.27 -14.29 -10.66
CA ALA A 9 1.14 -15.25 -9.98
C ALA A 9 2.58 -15.15 -10.50
N HIS A 10 3.55 -15.32 -9.59
CA HIS A 10 4.93 -15.52 -9.97
C HIS A 10 5.08 -16.87 -10.67
N SER A 11 5.92 -16.95 -11.69
CA SER A 11 6.09 -18.14 -12.54
C SER A 11 6.63 -19.40 -11.84
N SER A 12 7.07 -19.29 -10.59
CA SER A 12 7.83 -20.34 -9.89
C SER A 12 7.80 -20.25 -8.37
N LEU A 13 7.37 -19.13 -7.79
CA LEU A 13 7.26 -18.93 -6.35
C LEU A 13 5.78 -18.79 -5.99
N PRO A 14 5.37 -19.14 -4.76
CA PRO A 14 4.00 -18.96 -4.29
C PRO A 14 3.73 -17.49 -3.91
N LEU A 15 4.06 -16.58 -4.84
CA LEU A 15 3.94 -15.13 -4.70
C LEU A 15 3.05 -14.57 -5.80
N GLY A 16 2.45 -13.41 -5.54
CA GLY A 16 1.73 -12.65 -6.53
C GLY A 16 2.10 -11.17 -6.46
N LEU A 17 2.17 -10.51 -7.61
CA LEU A 17 2.52 -9.08 -7.64
C LEU A 17 1.33 -8.24 -7.15
N LEU A 18 1.51 -7.57 -6.01
CA LEU A 18 0.48 -6.70 -5.43
C LEU A 18 0.63 -5.24 -5.89
N TYR A 19 1.85 -4.76 -5.99
CA TYR A 19 2.16 -3.35 -6.23
C TYR A 19 3.52 -3.20 -6.91
N VAL A 20 3.62 -2.27 -7.86
CA VAL A 20 4.88 -1.80 -8.46
C VAL A 20 4.99 -0.29 -8.31
N GLY A 21 6.22 0.19 -8.15
CA GLY A 21 6.52 1.60 -7.91
C GLY A 21 7.93 1.96 -8.38
N ILE A 22 8.11 3.15 -8.96
CA ILE A 22 9.47 3.64 -9.31
C ILE A 22 10.16 4.38 -8.16
N ALA A 23 11.50 4.43 -8.17
CA ALA A 23 12.27 5.35 -7.34
C ALA A 23 13.08 6.29 -8.23
N SER A 24 12.79 7.59 -8.18
CA SER A 24 13.44 8.61 -9.01
C SER A 24 14.89 8.93 -8.60
N THR A 25 15.26 8.59 -7.38
CA THR A 25 16.56 9.02 -6.80
C THR A 25 17.18 7.93 -5.94
N SER A 26 16.40 7.33 -5.02
CA SER A 26 16.93 6.32 -4.11
C SER A 26 15.89 5.26 -3.78
N LEU A 27 16.23 4.00 -4.08
CA LEU A 27 15.46 2.83 -3.65
C LEU A 27 15.35 2.76 -2.13
N ARG A 28 16.44 3.06 -1.40
CA ARG A 28 16.42 3.09 0.07
C ARG A 28 15.40 4.10 0.59
N GLN A 29 15.38 5.31 0.05
CA GLN A 29 14.41 6.33 0.47
C GLN A 29 12.97 5.90 0.14
N ARG A 30 12.75 5.33 -1.06
CA ARG A 30 11.42 4.87 -1.49
C ARG A 30 10.92 3.72 -0.60
N ILE A 31 11.73 2.70 -0.40
CA ILE A 31 11.35 1.49 0.34
C ILE A 31 11.32 1.78 1.84
N VAL A 32 12.45 2.16 2.44
CA VAL A 32 12.58 2.28 3.89
C VAL A 32 11.82 3.49 4.40
N SER A 33 12.11 4.68 3.86
CA SER A 33 11.53 5.91 4.43
C SER A 33 10.06 6.08 4.09
N ARG A 34 9.60 5.69 2.89
CA ARG A 34 8.19 5.89 2.47
C ARG A 34 7.31 4.66 2.68
N HIS A 35 7.73 3.48 2.24
CA HIS A 35 6.86 2.30 2.27
C HIS A 35 6.91 1.55 3.61
N LEU A 36 7.97 1.69 4.42
CA LEU A 36 8.07 1.05 5.74
C LEU A 36 7.88 2.03 6.90
N ALA A 37 8.50 3.20 6.87
CA ALA A 37 8.55 4.09 8.04
C ALA A 37 7.52 5.24 8.04
N ALA A 38 6.95 5.61 6.90
CA ALA A 38 6.08 6.78 6.83
C ALA A 38 4.69 6.55 7.43
N ASN A 39 3.90 7.62 7.59
CA ASN A 39 2.48 7.48 7.92
C ASN A 39 1.63 7.11 6.69
N THR A 40 0.39 6.71 6.92
CA THR A 40 -0.58 6.40 5.85
C THR A 40 -0.92 7.61 4.97
N GLY A 41 -0.72 8.83 5.45
CA GLY A 41 -0.99 10.07 4.70
C GLY A 41 0.13 10.49 3.74
N SER A 42 1.24 9.75 3.65
CA SER A 42 2.36 10.04 2.75
C SER A 42 2.82 8.85 1.90
N SER A 43 2.14 7.70 2.01
CA SER A 43 2.45 6.50 1.25
C SER A 43 1.17 5.82 0.78
N THR A 44 0.90 5.88 -0.52
CA THR A 44 -0.27 5.23 -1.13
C THR A 44 -0.32 3.74 -0.82
N LEU A 45 0.83 3.05 -0.84
CA LEU A 45 0.91 1.64 -0.47
C LEU A 45 0.47 1.42 0.98
N ARG A 46 1.03 2.15 1.94
CA ARG A 46 0.67 1.99 3.37
C ARG A 46 -0.79 2.35 3.63
N PHE A 47 -1.30 3.41 2.99
CA PHE A 47 -2.72 3.76 3.05
C PHE A 47 -3.60 2.60 2.59
N THR A 48 -3.21 1.99 1.47
CA THR A 48 -3.96 0.90 0.86
C THR A 48 -3.94 -0.37 1.71
N LEU A 49 -2.78 -0.74 2.24
CA LEU A 49 -2.64 -1.86 3.16
C LEU A 49 -3.44 -1.64 4.45
N ALA A 50 -3.33 -0.46 5.07
CA ALA A 50 -4.11 -0.11 6.25
C ALA A 50 -5.62 -0.16 5.98
N SER A 51 -6.07 0.27 4.79
CA SER A 51 -7.48 0.18 4.41
C SER A 51 -7.97 -1.25 4.29
N HIS A 52 -7.11 -2.15 3.82
CA HIS A 52 -7.37 -3.59 3.71
C HIS A 52 -7.42 -4.26 5.07
N LEU A 53 -6.47 -3.91 5.93
CA LEU A 53 -6.27 -4.50 7.25
C LEU A 53 -7.04 -3.78 8.35
N LEU A 54 -8.01 -2.93 8.01
CA LEU A 54 -8.74 -2.11 8.97
C LEU A 54 -9.37 -2.97 10.08
N ILE A 55 -10.06 -4.06 9.69
CA ILE A 55 -10.73 -4.97 10.61
C ILE A 55 -9.72 -5.91 11.27
N GLU A 56 -8.85 -6.58 10.48
CA GLU A 56 -7.85 -7.53 10.99
C GLU A 56 -6.90 -6.90 12.01
N GLY A 57 -6.46 -5.67 11.75
CA GLY A 57 -5.54 -4.93 12.63
C GLY A 57 -6.24 -4.15 13.75
N GLY A 58 -7.58 -4.15 13.82
CA GLY A 58 -8.34 -3.32 14.76
C GLY A 58 -7.95 -1.85 14.67
N LEU A 59 -7.72 -1.35 13.45
CA LEU A 59 -7.10 -0.03 13.24
C LEU A 59 -8.12 1.08 13.53
N THR A 60 -7.66 2.14 14.19
CA THR A 60 -8.47 3.31 14.54
C THR A 60 -7.90 4.56 13.87
N PRO A 61 -8.21 4.78 12.58
CA PRO A 61 -7.71 5.95 11.87
C PRO A 61 -8.25 7.24 12.48
N TYR A 62 -7.53 8.34 12.25
CA TYR A 62 -7.96 9.69 12.63
C TYR A 62 -7.66 10.69 11.51
N ARG A 63 -8.40 11.80 11.48
CA ARG A 63 -8.18 12.88 10.50
C ARG A 63 -7.28 13.96 11.06
N LYS A 64 -6.26 14.33 10.29
CA LYS A 64 -5.42 15.52 10.50
C LYS A 64 -5.41 16.36 9.22
N GLY A 65 -6.25 17.39 9.19
CA GLY A 65 -6.51 18.16 7.97
C GLY A 65 -7.08 17.25 6.87
N LYS A 66 -6.45 17.25 5.68
CA LYS A 66 -6.89 16.40 4.55
C LYS A 66 -6.38 14.95 4.61
N LYS A 67 -5.61 14.58 5.63
CA LYS A 67 -4.96 13.26 5.74
C LYS A 67 -5.68 12.38 6.75
N THR A 68 -5.81 11.10 6.41
CA THR A 68 -6.21 10.04 7.33
C THR A 68 -4.97 9.28 7.78
N LEU A 69 -4.73 9.28 9.09
CA LEU A 69 -3.52 8.79 9.74
C LEU A 69 -3.86 7.65 10.70
N LEU A 70 -2.84 6.88 11.08
CA LEU A 70 -2.91 5.90 12.16
C LEU A 70 -2.07 6.38 13.35
N PRO A 71 -2.47 6.07 14.60
CA PRO A 71 -1.63 6.18 15.78
C PRO A 71 -0.29 5.46 15.62
N ARG A 72 0.72 5.85 16.44
CA ARG A 72 2.10 5.37 16.25
C ARG A 72 2.22 3.86 16.45
N ASP A 73 1.62 3.32 17.50
CA ASP A 73 1.56 1.90 17.82
C ASP A 73 0.94 1.07 16.68
N GLN A 74 -0.10 1.59 16.03
CA GLN A 74 -0.73 0.97 14.86
C GLN A 74 0.11 1.09 13.59
N LEU A 75 0.89 2.17 13.42
CA LEU A 75 1.89 2.27 12.36
C LEU A 75 3.02 1.24 12.54
N ASP A 76 3.44 1.01 13.78
CA ASP A 76 4.44 0.00 14.12
C ASP A 76 3.89 -1.43 13.93
N TRP A 77 2.60 -1.66 14.24
CA TRP A 77 1.91 -2.90 13.88
C TRP A 77 1.88 -3.11 12.37
N LEU A 78 1.50 -2.09 11.59
CA LEU A 78 1.47 -2.17 10.13
C LEU A 78 2.86 -2.46 9.55
N LEU A 79 3.92 -1.88 10.13
CA LEU A 79 5.29 -2.21 9.76
C LEU A 79 5.60 -3.69 10.01
N ARG A 80 5.28 -4.22 11.21
CA ARG A 80 5.48 -5.64 11.53
C ARG A 80 4.72 -6.55 10.57
N TRP A 81 3.48 -6.21 10.25
CA TRP A 81 2.69 -6.96 9.29
C TRP A 81 3.36 -6.94 7.90
N GLN A 82 3.83 -5.78 7.44
CA GLN A 82 4.50 -5.66 6.14
C GLN A 82 5.75 -6.52 6.05
N VAL A 83 6.64 -6.46 7.03
CA VAL A 83 7.91 -7.22 7.00
C VAL A 83 7.69 -8.72 7.16
N SER A 84 6.57 -9.14 7.76
CA SER A 84 6.25 -10.56 7.96
C SER A 84 5.55 -11.19 6.75
N HIS A 85 4.87 -10.39 5.93
CA HIS A 85 3.99 -10.91 4.88
C HIS A 85 4.37 -10.49 3.46
N LEU A 86 5.19 -9.46 3.29
CA LEU A 86 5.55 -8.94 1.97
C LEU A 86 7.00 -9.27 1.62
N HIS A 87 7.19 -9.65 0.36
CA HIS A 87 8.49 -9.72 -0.27
C HIS A 87 8.72 -8.47 -1.12
N VAL A 88 9.96 -7.98 -1.14
CA VAL A 88 10.35 -6.83 -1.96
C VAL A 88 11.47 -7.27 -2.90
N SER A 89 11.26 -7.04 -4.19
CA SER A 89 12.28 -7.14 -5.23
C SER A 89 12.45 -5.78 -5.91
N TRP A 90 13.63 -5.53 -6.46
CA TRP A 90 13.91 -4.31 -7.22
C TRP A 90 14.83 -4.60 -8.40
N VAL A 91 14.79 -3.71 -9.38
CA VAL A 91 15.67 -3.74 -10.53
C VAL A 91 16.05 -2.31 -10.90
N ALA A 92 17.34 -2.09 -11.18
CA ALA A 92 17.82 -0.78 -11.64
C ALA A 92 17.63 -0.65 -13.16
N ARG A 93 17.10 0.48 -13.59
CA ARG A 93 16.83 0.82 -15.00
C ARG A 93 17.11 2.29 -15.24
N HIS A 94 17.57 2.61 -16.45
CA HIS A 94 17.79 3.99 -16.87
C HIS A 94 16.46 4.75 -16.95
N ASP A 95 15.44 4.14 -17.55
CA ASP A 95 14.07 4.63 -17.53
C ASP A 95 13.18 3.71 -16.67
N PRO A 96 12.97 4.03 -15.38
CA PRO A 96 12.12 3.23 -14.51
C PRO A 96 10.62 3.39 -14.85
N ALA A 97 10.20 4.49 -15.47
CA ALA A 97 8.80 4.76 -15.77
C ALA A 97 8.30 3.85 -16.92
N GLU A 98 9.13 3.63 -17.93
CA GLU A 98 8.85 2.65 -18.99
C GLU A 98 8.61 1.25 -18.41
N VAL A 99 9.49 0.82 -17.50
CA VAL A 99 9.36 -0.51 -16.87
C VAL A 99 8.13 -0.61 -15.97
N GLU A 100 7.81 0.43 -15.22
CA GLU A 100 6.58 0.46 -14.40
C GLU A 100 5.33 0.33 -15.26
N ALA A 101 5.24 1.08 -16.36
CA ALA A 101 4.11 1.00 -17.28
C ALA A 101 3.98 -0.39 -17.91
N ALA A 102 5.10 -0.98 -18.36
CA ALA A 102 5.11 -2.32 -18.93
C ALA A 102 4.67 -3.40 -17.92
N VAL A 103 5.14 -3.31 -16.67
CA VAL A 103 4.74 -4.24 -15.59
C VAL A 103 3.26 -4.07 -15.25
N ILE A 104 2.76 -2.83 -15.18
CA ILE A 104 1.33 -2.58 -14.91
C ILE A 104 0.47 -3.16 -16.02
N ALA A 105 0.84 -2.97 -17.29
CA ALA A 105 0.09 -3.48 -18.43
C ALA A 105 0.10 -5.02 -18.51
N ALA A 106 1.22 -5.66 -18.18
CA ALA A 106 1.37 -7.11 -18.31
C ALA A 106 0.83 -7.90 -17.11
N MET A 107 0.92 -7.33 -15.90
CA MET A 107 0.64 -8.06 -14.65
C MET A 107 -0.53 -7.49 -13.86
N GLU A 108 -1.05 -6.33 -14.28
CA GLU A 108 -2.21 -5.66 -13.69
C GLU A 108 -2.21 -5.66 -12.14
N PRO A 109 -1.16 -5.18 -11.46
CA PRO A 109 -1.04 -5.26 -10.01
C PRO A 109 -2.25 -4.59 -9.33
N PRO A 110 -2.95 -5.29 -8.42
CA PRO A 110 -4.26 -4.88 -7.91
C PRO A 110 -4.22 -3.61 -7.07
N LEU A 111 -3.09 -3.28 -6.45
CA LEU A 111 -2.96 -2.12 -5.57
C LEU A 111 -2.53 -0.84 -6.30
N ASN A 112 -2.14 -0.92 -7.57
CA ASN A 112 -1.85 0.23 -8.45
C ASN A 112 -3.13 0.89 -9.00
N GLY A 113 -4.22 0.99 -8.22
CA GLY A 113 -5.55 1.36 -8.73
C GLY A 113 -5.71 2.73 -9.40
N THR A 114 -4.72 3.64 -9.32
CA THR A 114 -4.69 4.88 -10.09
C THR A 114 -4.31 4.63 -11.55
N ASP A 115 -3.31 3.76 -11.74
CA ASP A 115 -2.67 3.47 -13.02
C ASP A 115 -3.28 2.23 -13.69
N ASN A 116 -3.97 1.41 -12.89
CA ASN A 116 -4.66 0.18 -13.32
C ASN A 116 -6.19 0.34 -13.25
N LYS A 117 -6.75 1.23 -14.08
CA LYS A 117 -8.16 1.67 -14.00
C LYS A 117 -9.19 0.60 -14.37
N HIS A 118 -8.80 -0.37 -15.19
CA HIS A 118 -9.70 -1.41 -15.70
C HIS A 118 -9.72 -2.67 -14.84
N HIS A 119 -8.83 -2.78 -13.86
CA HIS A 119 -8.72 -3.99 -13.06
C HIS A 119 -9.97 -4.24 -12.21
N PRO A 120 -10.53 -5.47 -12.22
CA PRO A 120 -11.78 -5.79 -11.51
C PRO A 120 -11.74 -5.45 -10.01
N TYR A 121 -10.57 -5.54 -9.39
CA TYR A 121 -10.39 -5.26 -7.95
C TYR A 121 -10.50 -3.78 -7.57
N ARG A 122 -10.49 -2.88 -8.55
CA ARG A 122 -10.45 -1.43 -8.30
C ARG A 122 -11.63 -0.93 -7.48
N GLU A 123 -12.83 -1.44 -7.75
CA GLU A 123 -14.04 -1.03 -7.04
C GLU A 123 -13.99 -1.42 -5.56
N GLN A 124 -13.56 -2.65 -5.27
CA GLN A 124 -13.34 -3.12 -3.91
C GLN A 124 -12.26 -2.30 -3.20
N LEU A 125 -11.14 -2.01 -3.89
CA LEU A 125 -10.08 -1.17 -3.34
C LEU A 125 -10.57 0.25 -2.99
N ARG A 126 -11.44 0.82 -3.84
CA ARG A 126 -12.07 2.12 -3.58
C ARG A 126 -12.98 2.06 -2.35
N GLY A 127 -13.76 0.99 -2.22
CA GLY A 127 -14.62 0.73 -1.05
C GLY A 127 -13.82 0.65 0.25
N LEU A 128 -12.77 -0.16 0.28
CA LEU A 128 -11.87 -0.30 1.44
C LEU A 128 -11.24 1.05 1.82
N ARG A 129 -10.70 1.78 0.84
CA ARG A 129 -10.13 3.11 1.06
C ARG A 129 -11.17 4.12 1.54
N ALA A 130 -12.43 4.01 1.12
CA ALA A 130 -13.51 4.86 1.60
C ALA A 130 -13.88 4.51 3.05
N ALA A 131 -14.03 3.22 3.37
CA ALA A 131 -14.29 2.75 4.73
C ALA A 131 -13.20 3.20 5.71
N PHE A 132 -11.93 3.14 5.32
CA PHE A 132 -10.82 3.65 6.13
C PHE A 132 -10.92 5.15 6.44
N ARG A 133 -11.38 5.97 5.48
CA ARG A 133 -11.61 7.41 5.70
C ARG A 133 -12.86 7.69 6.54
N LEU A 134 -13.89 6.86 6.41
CA LEU A 134 -15.14 6.99 7.16
C LEU A 134 -14.97 6.64 8.63
N ASN A 135 -14.17 5.61 8.93
CA ASN A 135 -13.80 5.23 10.31
C ASN A 135 -12.79 6.20 10.95
N ALA A 136 -12.35 7.24 10.21
CA ALA A 136 -11.42 8.20 10.75
C ALA A 136 -12.15 9.22 11.62
N GLU A 137 -11.85 9.21 12.91
CA GLU A 137 -12.38 10.20 13.85
C GLU A 137 -11.71 11.56 13.65
N ASP A 138 -12.48 12.64 13.84
CA ASP A 138 -11.94 13.99 13.84
C ASP A 138 -11.33 14.28 15.22
N GLY A 139 -10.02 14.46 15.30
CA GLY A 139 -9.36 14.68 16.59
C GLY A 139 -7.84 14.84 16.51
N PRO A 140 -7.21 15.31 17.60
CA PRO A 140 -5.77 15.28 17.72
C PRO A 140 -5.27 13.82 17.68
N ALA A 141 -3.99 13.62 17.32
CA ALA A 141 -3.40 12.29 17.34
C ALA A 141 -3.56 11.65 18.73
N PRO A 142 -4.13 10.43 18.85
CA PRO A 142 -4.20 9.75 20.13
C PRO A 142 -2.80 9.52 20.70
N GLY A 143 -2.57 9.93 21.96
CA GLY A 143 -1.41 9.56 22.78
C GLY A 143 -0.03 9.92 22.21
N GLN A 144 0.29 11.22 22.10
CA GLN A 144 1.70 11.65 22.03
C GLN A 144 2.41 11.41 23.36
#